data_AF-A0A2T6B4P0-F1
#
_entry.id   AF-A0A2T6B4P0-F1
#
_cell.length_a   1.000
_cell.length_b   1.000
_cell.length_c   1.000
_cell.angle_alpha   90.00
_cell.angle_beta   90.00
_cell.angle_gamma   90.00
#
_symmetry.space_group_name_H-M   'P 1'
#
loop_
_entity.id
_entity.type
_entity.pdbx_description
1 polymer ?
#
loop_
_entity_poly.entity_id
_entity_poly.type
_entity_poly.pdbx_seq_one_letter_code
_entity_poly.pdbx_strand_id
1 'polypeptide(L)'
;MTAPGDGQPLPRFASPEEFGDLCAGLADALHAKNRIAMGESQFVWQVADALRRLGRCFETYYDDPAIRAAFGNGWATGSLPREERAAALFALIYPQKPA
;
A
#
# COMPACT_ATOMS: atom_id res chain seq x y z
N MET A 1 14.82 -27.15 1.41
CA MET A 1 14.53 -25.80 0.90
C MET A 1 13.13 -25.46 1.38
N THR A 2 13.02 -24.70 2.45
CA THR A 2 11.75 -24.27 3.05
C THR A 2 11.12 -23.21 2.16
N ALA A 3 9.82 -23.33 1.89
CA ALA A 3 9.10 -22.37 1.07
C ALA A 3 8.98 -21.03 1.85
N PRO A 4 8.94 -19.87 1.18
CA PRO A 4 8.66 -18.62 1.90
C PRO A 4 7.21 -18.70 2.40
N GLY A 5 7.04 -18.72 3.73
CA GLY A 5 5.75 -18.94 4.40
C GLY A 5 5.84 -19.67 5.75
N ASP A 6 7.01 -20.24 6.07
CA ASP A 6 7.23 -21.03 7.28
C ASP A 6 7.34 -20.16 8.55
N GLY A 7 6.21 -19.63 9.01
CA GLY A 7 5.99 -19.23 10.41
C GLY A 7 6.77 -18.01 10.94
N GLN A 8 7.56 -17.32 10.12
CA GLN A 8 8.16 -16.07 10.56
C GLN A 8 7.09 -14.96 10.62
N PRO A 9 7.00 -14.23 11.73
CA PRO A 9 6.08 -13.11 11.84
C PRO A 9 6.40 -12.06 10.79
N LEU A 10 5.37 -11.38 10.29
CA LEU A 10 5.57 -10.21 9.44
C LEU A 10 6.51 -9.22 10.16
N PRO A 11 7.42 -8.56 9.42
CA PRO A 11 8.24 -7.51 10.00
C PRO A 11 7.35 -6.46 10.64
N ARG A 12 7.68 -6.10 11.88
CA ARG A 12 7.07 -4.95 12.55
C ARG A 12 7.63 -3.68 11.91
N PHE A 13 6.77 -2.68 11.74
CA PHE A 13 7.16 -1.33 11.37
C PHE A 13 6.68 -0.37 12.46
N ALA A 14 7.47 0.66 12.73
CA ALA A 14 7.26 1.66 13.77
C ALA A 14 7.01 3.06 13.21
N SER A 15 7.22 3.27 11.91
CA SER A 15 7.00 4.55 11.25
C SER A 15 6.36 4.40 9.85
N PRO A 16 5.80 5.50 9.29
CA PRO A 16 5.29 5.51 7.92
C PRO A 16 6.35 5.18 6.87
N GLU A 17 7.59 5.64 7.07
CA GLU A 17 8.72 5.34 6.19
C GLU A 17 9.06 3.83 6.22
N GLU A 18 9.12 3.22 7.41
CA GLU A 18 9.35 1.78 7.53
C GLU A 18 8.24 0.96 6.86
N PHE A 19 6.98 1.42 6.94
CA PHE A 19 5.90 0.79 6.18
C PHE A 19 6.09 0.94 4.66
N GLY A 20 6.51 2.12 4.20
CA GLY A 20 6.85 2.40 2.81
C GLY A 20 7.93 1.46 2.28
N ASP A 21 9.01 1.28 3.05
CA ASP A 21 10.13 0.40 2.71
C ASP A 21 9.70 -1.07 2.65
N LEU A 22 8.85 -1.53 3.57
CA LEU A 22 8.29 -2.88 3.52
C LEU A 22 7.47 -3.11 2.25
N CYS A 23 6.62 -2.16 1.88
CA CYS A 23 5.85 -2.22 0.64
C CYS A 23 6.75 -2.23 -0.60
N ALA A 24 7.82 -1.43 -0.61
CA ALA A 24 8.79 -1.41 -1.71
C ALA A 24 9.54 -2.74 -1.83
N GLY A 25 10.01 -3.31 -0.72
CA GLY A 25 10.68 -4.61 -0.70
C GLY A 25 9.78 -5.75 -1.16
N LEU A 26 8.50 -5.74 -0.77
CA LEU A 26 7.50 -6.70 -1.27
C LEU A 26 7.26 -6.56 -2.77
N ALA A 27 7.16 -5.32 -3.28
CA ALA A 27 7.01 -5.07 -4.70
C ALA A 27 8.22 -5.60 -5.50
N ASP A 28 9.45 -5.37 -5.01
CA ASP A 28 10.67 -5.85 -5.66
C ASP A 28 10.78 -7.37 -5.65
N ALA A 29 10.46 -8.00 -4.52
CA ALA A 29 10.37 -9.46 -4.42
C ALA A 29 9.35 -10.03 -5.41
N LEU A 30 8.20 -9.37 -5.56
CA LEU A 30 7.15 -9.79 -6.49
C LEU A 30 7.56 -9.60 -7.95
N HIS A 31 8.21 -8.48 -8.31
CA HIS A 31 8.76 -8.29 -9.66
C HIS A 31 9.81 -9.35 -10.01
N ALA A 32 10.74 -9.62 -9.09
CA ALA A 32 11.77 -10.64 -9.28
C ALA A 32 11.14 -12.03 -9.50
N LYS A 33 10.17 -12.40 -8.66
CA LYS A 33 9.47 -13.68 -8.79
C LYS A 33 8.61 -13.75 -10.04
N ASN A 34 8.01 -12.64 -10.46
CA ASN A 34 7.24 -12.57 -11.69
C ASN A 34 8.10 -12.91 -12.92
N ARG A 35 9.31 -12.34 -12.96
CA ARG A 35 10.28 -12.56 -14.03
C ARG A 35 10.79 -14.00 -14.09
N ILE A 36 11.01 -14.62 -12.93
CA ILE A 36 11.65 -15.94 -12.86
C ILE A 36 10.63 -17.08 -12.92
N ALA A 37 9.43 -16.90 -12.39
CA ALA A 37 8.52 -18.00 -12.07
C ALA A 37 7.04 -17.76 -12.39
N MET A 38 6.63 -16.56 -12.81
CA MET A 38 5.21 -16.26 -13.10
C MET A 38 4.99 -15.73 -14.52
N GLY A 39 5.94 -16.01 -15.43
CA GLY A 39 5.80 -15.76 -16.86
C GLY A 39 5.73 -14.29 -17.24
N GLU A 40 6.37 -13.40 -16.46
CA GLU A 40 6.37 -11.96 -16.73
C GLU A 40 4.95 -11.37 -16.86
N SER A 41 4.02 -11.88 -16.05
CA SER A 41 2.61 -11.47 -16.05
C SER A 41 2.46 -9.97 -15.79
N GLN A 42 1.76 -9.29 -16.71
CA GLN A 42 1.43 -7.86 -16.55
C GLN A 42 0.50 -7.62 -15.36
N PHE A 43 -0.37 -8.58 -15.03
CA PHE A 43 -1.20 -8.49 -13.84
C PHE A 43 -0.35 -8.46 -12.57
N VAL A 44 0.61 -9.39 -12.45
CA VAL A 44 1.51 -9.43 -11.28
C VAL A 44 2.37 -8.17 -11.21
N TRP A 45 2.80 -7.65 -12.37
CA TRP A 45 3.50 -6.38 -12.44
C TRP A 45 2.67 -5.24 -11.85
N GLN A 46 1.40 -5.12 -12.22
CA GLN A 46 0.49 -4.09 -11.69
C GLN A 46 0.25 -4.25 -10.19
N VAL A 47 0.20 -5.48 -9.67
CA VAL A 47 0.08 -5.73 -8.22
C VAL A 47 1.31 -5.24 -7.46
N ALA A 48 2.51 -5.49 -7.97
CA ALA A 48 3.74 -4.98 -7.37
C ALA A 48 3.77 -3.44 -7.38
N ASP A 49 3.37 -2.83 -8.49
CA ASP A 49 3.24 -1.38 -8.61
C ASP A 49 2.23 -0.79 -7.62
N ALA A 50 1.09 -1.46 -7.41
CA ALA A 50 0.08 -1.07 -6.44
C ALA A 50 0.64 -1.08 -5.01
N LEU A 51 1.41 -2.12 -4.64
CA LEU A 51 2.07 -2.20 -3.32
C LEU A 51 3.02 -1.02 -3.10
N ARG A 52 3.86 -0.72 -4.10
CA ARG A 52 4.80 0.40 -4.01
C ARG A 52 4.09 1.74 -3.87
N ARG A 53 2.99 1.96 -4.60
CA ARG A 53 2.16 3.17 -4.48
C ARG A 53 1.46 3.27 -3.14
N LEU A 54 0.97 2.16 -2.60
CA LEU A 54 0.36 2.11 -1.28
C LEU A 54 1.35 2.54 -0.19
N GLY A 55 2.59 2.04 -0.23
CA GLY A 55 3.65 2.45 0.69
C GLY A 55 3.88 3.96 0.66
N ARG A 56 4.07 4.53 -0.54
CA ARG A 56 4.24 5.98 -0.73
C ARG A 56 3.02 6.79 -0.29
N CYS A 57 1.82 6.30 -0.58
CA CYS A 57 0.57 6.92 -0.16
C CYS A 57 0.51 7.00 1.38
N PHE A 58 0.88 5.93 2.07
CA PHE A 58 0.91 5.91 3.52
C PHE A 58 1.96 6.91 4.06
N GLU A 59 3.19 6.85 3.57
CA GLU A 59 4.26 7.79 3.95
C GLU A 59 3.86 9.25 3.75
N THR A 60 3.19 9.57 2.64
CA THR A 60 2.79 10.94 2.30
C THR A 60 1.65 11.46 3.17
N TYR A 61 0.64 10.62 3.44
CA TYR A 61 -0.65 11.08 3.97
C TYR A 61 -0.93 10.65 5.41
N TYR A 62 -0.08 9.82 6.03
CA TYR A 62 -0.33 9.28 7.37
C TYR A 62 -0.57 10.37 8.43
N ASP A 63 0.29 11.40 8.43
CA ASP A 63 0.20 12.54 9.35
C ASP A 63 -0.55 13.75 8.77
N ASP A 64 -1.19 13.61 7.60
CA ASP A 64 -1.96 14.69 7.00
C ASP A 64 -3.26 14.95 7.80
N PRO A 65 -3.43 16.15 8.40
CA PRO A 65 -4.61 16.48 9.20
C PRO A 65 -5.92 16.41 8.41
N ALA A 66 -5.90 16.73 7.11
CA ALA A 66 -7.07 16.69 6.25
C ALA A 66 -7.49 15.25 5.95
N ILE A 67 -6.53 14.36 5.71
CA ILE A 67 -6.79 12.92 5.54
C ILE A 67 -7.33 12.32 6.83
N ARG A 68 -6.74 12.68 7.98
CA ARG A 68 -7.24 12.26 9.30
C ARG A 68 -8.66 12.76 9.56
N ALA A 69 -8.98 14.00 9.20
CA ALA A 69 -10.33 14.55 9.33
C ALA A 69 -11.32 13.85 8.38
N ALA A 70 -10.88 13.51 7.17
CA ALA A 70 -11.71 12.83 6.18
C ALA A 70 -12.07 11.40 6.59
N PHE A 71 -11.08 10.60 7.02
CA PHE A 71 -11.30 9.19 7.38
C PHE A 71 -11.76 9.00 8.83
N GLY A 72 -11.45 9.96 9.72
CA GLY A 72 -11.74 9.90 11.14
C GLY A 72 -10.77 8.99 11.89
N ASN A 73 -11.16 8.58 13.09
CA ASN A 73 -10.44 7.62 13.92
C ASN A 73 -11.41 6.90 14.87
N GLY A 74 -10.89 6.10 15.81
CA GLY A 74 -11.72 5.35 16.77
C GLY A 74 -12.57 6.21 17.71
N TRP A 75 -12.31 7.51 17.82
CA TRP A 75 -12.98 8.45 18.74
C TRP A 75 -13.80 9.51 18.03
N ALA A 76 -13.48 9.81 16.76
CA ALA A 76 -14.16 10.84 15.98
C ALA A 76 -14.52 10.31 14.60
N THR A 77 -15.80 10.46 14.24
CA THR A 77 -16.28 10.15 12.89
C THR A 77 -15.62 11.08 11.87
N GLY A 78 -15.08 10.50 10.80
CA GLY A 78 -14.55 11.27 9.66
C GLY A 78 -15.66 11.88 8.82
N SER A 79 -15.31 12.90 8.02
CA SER A 79 -16.28 13.54 7.12
C SER A 79 -16.71 12.65 5.95
N LEU A 80 -15.92 11.64 5.57
CA LEU A 80 -16.28 10.69 4.52
C LEU A 80 -17.29 9.64 5.03
N PRO A 81 -18.40 9.43 4.28
CA PRO A 81 -19.26 8.27 4.45
C PRO A 81 -18.46 6.98 4.37
N ARG A 82 -18.86 5.96 5.14
CA ARG A 82 -18.09 4.71 5.30
C ARG A 82 -17.86 4.00 3.97
N GLU A 83 -18.87 4.01 3.12
CA GLU A 83 -18.93 3.42 1.79
C GLU A 83 -17.99 4.12 0.78
N GLU A 84 -17.66 5.39 0.97
CA GLU A 84 -16.80 6.16 0.07
C GLU A 84 -15.30 6.03 0.40
N ARG A 85 -14.96 5.61 1.62
CA ARG A 85 -13.56 5.58 2.11
C ARG A 85 -12.63 4.73 1.26
N ALA A 86 -13.11 3.59 0.76
CA ALA A 86 -12.30 2.72 -0.11
C ALA A 86 -11.97 3.40 -1.45
N ALA A 87 -12.96 4.08 -2.05
CA ALA A 87 -12.76 4.84 -3.28
C ALA A 87 -11.85 6.05 -3.06
N ALA A 88 -12.00 6.75 -1.94
CA ALA A 88 -11.12 7.85 -1.55
C ALA A 88 -9.67 7.39 -1.38
N LEU A 89 -9.44 6.26 -0.70
CA LEU A 89 -8.11 5.67 -0.57
C LEU A 89 -7.53 5.30 -1.95
N PHE A 90 -8.34 4.69 -2.82
CA PHE A 90 -7.90 4.35 -4.17
C PHE A 90 -7.48 5.58 -4.98
N ALA A 91 -8.20 6.70 -4.85
CA ALA A 91 -7.86 7.98 -5.49
C ALA A 91 -6.54 8.57 -4.98
N LEU A 92 -6.16 8.33 -3.71
CA LEU A 92 -4.86 8.74 -3.17
C LEU A 92 -3.71 7.90 -3.74
N ILE A 93 -3.93 6.59 -3.94
CA ILE A 93 -2.93 5.66 -4.50
C ILE A 93 -2.74 5.89 -6.01
N TYR A 94 -3.82 6.26 -6.70
CA TYR A 94 -3.86 6.52 -8.14
C TYR A 94 -4.41 7.92 -8.42
N PRO A 95 -3.62 8.97 -8.11
CA PRO A 95 -4.06 10.34 -8.36
C PRO A 95 -4.32 10.52 -9.85
N GLN A 96 -5.48 11.05 -10.17
CA GLN A 96 -5.81 11.43 -11.54
C GLN A 96 -4.81 12.50 -11.99
N LYS A 97 -4.18 12.30 -13.15
CA LYS A 97 -3.34 13.33 -13.74
C LYS A 97 -4.25 14.51 -14.09
N PRO A 98 -3.92 15.75 -13.71
CA PRO A 98 -4.67 16.91 -14.18
C PRO A 98 -4.69 16.90 -15.71
N ALA A 99 -5.85 17.19 -16.29
CA ALA A 99 -6.06 17.27 -17.73
C ALA A 99 -5.16 18.31 -18.39
#